data_AF-A0AAW6PDX3-F1
#
_entry.id   AF-A0AAW6PDX3-F1
#
_cell.length_a   1.000
_cell.length_b   1.000
_cell.length_c   1.000
_cell.angle_alpha   90.00
_cell.angle_beta   90.00
_cell.angle_gamma   90.00
#
_symmetry.space_group_name_H-M   'P 1'
#
loop_
_entity.id
_entity.type
_entity.pdbx_description
1 polymer ?
#
loop_
_entity_poly.entity_id
_entity_poly.type
_entity_poly.pdbx_seq_one_letter_code
_entity_poly.pdbx_strand_id
1 'polypeptide(L)' 'MKNKVEDLRNHLFATIEGLLDKDEPLDIERARAVAQVSQVIIESAKVEVKAMELLNADRSKFLQIGEEPK' A
#
# COMPACT_ATOMS: atom_id res chain seq x y z
N MET A 1 -7.62 -4.86 -10.69
CA MET A 1 -6.97 -4.68 -9.38
C MET A 1 -7.01 -3.20 -9.04
N LYS A 2 -7.47 -2.86 -7.85
CA LYS A 2 -7.44 -1.47 -7.37
C LYS A 2 -6.05 -1.27 -6.77
N ASN A 3 -5.26 -0.37 -7.37
CA ASN A 3 -3.84 -0.20 -7.08
C ASN A 3 -3.59 1.12 -6.33
N LYS A 4 -4.56 1.62 -5.54
CA LYS A 4 -4.40 2.86 -4.79
C LYS A 4 -3.66 2.60 -3.49
N VAL A 5 -2.96 3.62 -2.98
CA VAL A 5 -2.36 3.59 -1.64
C VAL A 5 -3.43 3.31 -0.56
N GLU A 6 -4.66 3.76 -0.78
CA GLU A 6 -5.80 3.44 0.08
C GLU A 6 -6.12 1.95 0.11
N ASP A 7 -6.02 1.24 -1.01
CA ASP A 7 -6.25 -0.20 -1.06
C ASP A 7 -5.18 -0.96 -0.28
N LEU A 8 -3.91 -0.53 -0.38
CA LEU A 8 -2.82 -1.09 0.42
C LEU A 8 -3.11 -0.92 1.92
N ARG A 9 -3.57 0.25 2.33
CA ARG A 9 -3.95 0.53 3.72
C ARG A 9 -5.10 -0.38 4.17
N ASN A 10 -6.12 -0.55 3.33
CA ASN A 10 -7.25 -1.43 3.62
C ASN A 10 -6.80 -2.89 3.80
N HIS A 11 -5.90 -3.39 2.95
CA HIS A 11 -5.34 -4.73 3.08
C HIS A 11 -4.52 -4.91 4.36
N LEU A 12 -3.75 -3.90 4.77
CA LEU A 12 -3.02 -3.93 6.04
C LEU A 12 -3.96 -3.96 7.24
N PHE A 13 -5.06 -3.21 7.22
CA PHE A 13 -6.08 -3.27 8.28
C PHE A 13 -6.78 -4.63 8.32
N ALA A 14 -7.18 -5.18 7.18
CA ALA A 14 -7.77 -6.52 7.11
C ALA A 14 -6.81 -7.60 7.64
N THR A 15 -5.50 -7.41 7.46
CA THR A 15 -4.47 -8.31 8.04
C THR A 15 -4.43 -8.19 9.55
N ILE A 16 -4.55 -6.98 10.11
CA ILE A 16 -4.62 -6.75 11.55
C ILE A 16 -5.91 -7.38 12.12
N GLU A 17 -7.04 -7.17 11.46
CA GLU A 17 -8.33 -7.77 11.85
C GLU A 17 -8.22 -9.30 11.87
N GLY A 18 -7.66 -9.90 10.82
CA GLY A 18 -7.43 -11.35 10.76
C GLY A 18 -6.49 -11.87 11.85
N LEU A 19 -5.46 -11.11 12.24
CA LEU A 19 -4.60 -11.48 13.37
C LEU A 19 -5.30 -11.40 14.74
N LEU A 20 -6.34 -10.58 14.86
CA LEU A 20 -7.12 -10.39 16.09
C LEU A 20 -8.33 -11.34 16.19
N ASP A 21 -8.68 -12.02 15.11
CA ASP A 21 -9.74 -13.03 15.10
C ASP A 21 -9.36 -14.19 16.04
N LYS A 22 -10.23 -14.49 17.00
CA LYS A 22 -10.00 -15.54 18.00
C LYS A 22 -10.53 -16.89 17.55
N ASP A 23 -11.48 -16.90 16.63
CA ASP A 23 -12.14 -18.10 16.14
C ASP A 23 -11.39 -18.67 14.92
N GLU A 24 -10.93 -17.77 14.02
CA GLU A 24 -10.15 -18.12 12.84
C GLU A 24 -8.97 -17.14 12.63
N PRO A 25 -7.93 -17.19 13.47
CA PRO A 25 -6.80 -16.29 13.36
C PRO A 25 -6.03 -16.49 12.05
N LEU A 26 -5.66 -15.38 11.43
CA LEU A 26 -4.74 -15.39 10.30
C LEU A 26 -3.38 -15.95 10.73
N ASP A 27 -2.86 -16.88 9.92
CA ASP A 27 -1.51 -17.41 10.13
C ASP A 27 -0.44 -16.30 10.15
N ILE A 28 0.47 -16.40 11.12
CA ILE A 28 1.48 -15.37 11.39
C ILE A 28 2.45 -15.21 10.21
N GLU A 29 2.83 -16.30 9.53
CA GLU A 29 3.74 -16.22 8.39
C GLU A 29 3.05 -15.61 7.17
N ARG A 30 1.74 -15.87 6.99
CA ARG A 30 0.93 -15.14 6.00
C ARG A 30 0.89 -13.64 6.31
N ALA A 31 0.64 -13.26 7.56
CA ALA A 31 0.61 -11.85 7.96
C ALA A 31 1.98 -11.17 7.76
N ARG A 32 3.07 -11.89 8.08
CA ARG A 32 4.44 -11.42 7.83
C ARG A 32 4.70 -11.19 6.34
N ALA A 33 4.28 -12.12 5.48
CA ALA A 33 4.42 -11.98 4.04
C ALA A 33 3.68 -10.74 3.51
N VAL A 34 2.45 -10.50 4.00
CA VAL A 34 1.69 -9.28 3.64
C VAL A 34 2.43 -8.02 4.08
N ALA A 35 2.94 -7.98 5.31
CA ALA A 35 3.70 -6.83 5.81
C ALA A 35 4.97 -6.57 4.97
N GLN A 36 5.71 -7.62 4.60
CA GLN A 36 6.92 -7.51 3.79
C GLN A 36 6.64 -6.96 2.38
N VAL A 37 5.65 -7.51 1.67
CA VAL A 37 5.29 -7.02 0.33
C VAL A 37 4.76 -5.58 0.42
N SER A 38 3.98 -5.27 1.45
CA SER A 38 3.48 -3.91 1.69
C SER A 38 4.62 -2.91 1.90
N GLN A 39 5.68 -3.31 2.61
CA GLN A 39 6.86 -2.48 2.80
C GLN A 39 7.55 -2.16 1.46
N VAL A 40 7.70 -3.13 0.56
CA VAL A 40 8.28 -2.90 -0.78
C VAL A 40 7.48 -1.86 -1.58
N ILE A 41 6.15 -1.91 -1.48
CA ILE A 41 5.26 -0.94 -2.14
C ILE A 41 5.44 0.47 -1.51
N ILE A 42 5.52 0.56 -0.18
CA ILE A 42 5.75 1.82 0.53
C ILE A 42 7.11 2.43 0.15
N GLU A 43 8.18 1.62 0.07
CA GLU A 43 9.49 2.12 -0.36
C GLU A 43 9.44 2.63 -1.81
N SER A 44 8.73 1.93 -2.70
CA SER A 44 8.52 2.39 -4.08
C SER A 44 7.77 3.74 -4.11
N ALA A 45 6.75 3.90 -3.26
CA ALA A 45 6.00 5.16 -3.13
C ALA A 45 6.88 6.31 -2.66
N LYS A 46 7.77 6.08 -1.68
CA LYS A 46 8.71 7.10 -1.20
C LYS A 46 9.67 7.55 -2.30
N VAL A 47 10.18 6.60 -3.09
CA VAL A 47 11.05 6.91 -4.24
C VAL A 47 10.30 7.75 -5.29
N GLU A 48 9.04 7.41 -5.59
CA GLU A 48 8.21 8.17 -6.52
C GLU A 48 7.98 9.61 -6.03
N VAL A 49 7.61 9.80 -4.76
CA VAL A 49 7.49 11.14 -4.15
C VAL A 49 8.80 11.92 -4.32
N LYS A 50 9.94 11.27 -4.09
CA LYS A 50 11.23 11.93 -4.23
C LYS A 50 11.52 12.35 -5.67
N ALA A 51 11.17 11.51 -6.64
CA ALA A 51 11.29 11.83 -8.06
C ALA A 51 10.38 13.01 -8.44
N MET A 52 9.15 13.04 -7.94
CA MET A 52 8.21 14.15 -8.17
C MET A 52 8.78 15.48 -7.67
N GLU A 53 9.33 15.51 -6.44
CA GLU A 53 9.98 16.71 -5.88
C GLU A 53 11.13 17.21 -6.74
N LEU A 54 12.03 16.30 -7.17
CA LEU A 54 13.23 16.67 -7.93
C LEU A 54 12.91 17.17 -9.34
N LEU A 55 11.85 16.63 -9.96
CA LEU A 55 11.44 16.96 -11.31
C LEU A 55 10.40 18.10 -11.37
N ASN A 56 9.96 18.62 -10.21
CA ASN A 56 8.80 19.51 -10.10
C ASN A 56 7.55 18.94 -10.81
N ALA A 57 7.34 17.62 -10.70
CA ALA A 57 6.19 16.97 -11.30
C ALA A 57 4.95 17.15 -10.42
N ASP A 58 3.81 17.43 -11.06
CA ASP A 58 2.50 17.61 -10.42
C ASP A 58 1.62 16.35 -10.50
N ARG A 59 2.10 15.29 -11.17
CA ARG A 59 1.35 14.05 -11.39
C ARG A 59 2.20 12.82 -11.12
N SER A 60 1.55 11.76 -10.64
CA SER A 60 2.14 10.42 -10.56
C SER A 60 1.10 9.38 -10.89
N LYS A 61 1.44 8.50 -11.83
CA LYS A 61 0.62 7.35 -12.20
C LYS A 61 0.64 6.26 -11.12
N PHE A 62 1.77 6.10 -10.44
CA PHE A 62 1.90 5.11 -9.38
C PHE A 62 1.08 5.51 -8.14
N LEU A 63 1.20 6.77 -7.71
CA LEU A 63 0.46 7.31 -6.58
C LEU A 63 -0.95 7.79 -6.95
N GLN A 64 -1.28 7.80 -8.25
CA GLN A 64 -2.54 8.32 -8.81
C GLN A 64 -2.82 9.79 -8.39
N ILE A 65 -1.76 10.60 -8.34
CA ILE A 65 -1.84 12.03 -8.04
C ILE A 65 -2.08 12.80 -9.34
N GLY A 66 -3.05 13.71 -9.34
CA GLY A 66 -3.40 14.53 -10.50
C GLY A 66 -4.06 13.75 -11.64
N GLU A 67 -4.56 12.54 -11.37
CA GLU A 67 -5.41 11.81 -12.30
C GLU A 67 -6.86 12.33 -12.21
N GLU A 68 -7.51 12.55 -13.35
CA GLU A 68 -8.93 12.87 -13.37
C GLU A 68 -9.74 11.65 -12.89
N PRO A 69 -10.76 11.85 -12.02
CA PRO A 69 -11.63 10.76 -11.61
C PRO A 69 -12.34 10.18 -12.83
N LYS A 70 -12.22 8.86 -13.03
CA LYS A 70 -12.99 8.11 -14.02
C LYS A 70 -14.44 7.88 -13.57
#